data_AF-A0A6B8VW41-F1
#
_entry.id   AF-A0A6B8VW41-F1
#
_cell.length_a   1.000
_cell.length_b   1.000
_cell.length_c   1.000
_cell.angle_alpha   90.00
_cell.angle_beta   90.00
_cell.angle_gamma   90.00
#
_symmetry.space_group_name_H-M   'P 1'
#
loop_
_entity.id
_entity.type
_entity.pdbx_description
1 polymer ?
#
loop_
_entity_poly.entity_id
_entity_poly.type
_entity_poly.pdbx_seq_one_letter_code
_entity_poly.pdbx_strand_id
1 'polypeptide(L)'
;MDKRFDSPIVGDKCNSEVLYWALKDDIYAGRPILTGDVFENVFLEGSEGPKVVIVLQHPCSMRVKGTEIRPKLLVAELKMGPTWKKQRDWEGNFAKMCLPDLAQELDTGEDWIVHFDDLHIVPTASLQDRTAILSPTGINILLQRWVNYSTRVYVPIEKFHLPVNSFLNETEFIETWCSELDAETSEEIAEQTSNCINWLREKVHGVRRQDKLKDPAEISKLRKDMNSHIKELRKATV
;
A
#
# COMPACT_ATOMS: atom_id res chain seq x y z
N MET A 1 8.93 29.12 4.30
CA MET A 1 7.79 28.18 4.45
C MET A 1 8.05 27.39 5.71
N ASP A 2 7.14 27.48 6.68
CA ASP A 2 7.21 26.64 7.87
C ASP A 2 7.07 25.18 7.45
N LYS A 3 7.99 24.33 7.94
CA LYS A 3 8.01 22.90 7.65
C LYS A 3 6.88 22.24 8.43
N ARG A 4 5.72 22.06 7.79
CA ARG A 4 4.53 21.44 8.38
C ARG A 4 4.34 20.04 7.81
N PHE A 5 4.07 19.07 8.69
CA PHE A 5 3.71 17.72 8.27
C PHE A 5 2.34 17.74 7.61
N ASP A 6 2.23 16.98 6.54
CA ASP A 6 0.98 16.76 5.85
C ASP A 6 0.04 15.91 6.72
N SER A 7 -1.25 16.15 6.54
CA SER A 7 -2.33 15.53 7.31
C SER A 7 -3.62 15.51 6.50
N PRO A 8 -4.55 14.60 6.80
CA PRO A 8 -5.88 14.57 6.19
C PRO A 8 -6.81 15.70 6.70
N ILE A 9 -6.33 16.58 7.58
CA ILE A 9 -7.15 17.68 8.13
C ILE A 9 -7.28 18.81 7.10
N VAL A 10 -8.52 19.16 6.75
CA VAL A 10 -8.86 20.31 5.90
C VAL A 10 -9.77 21.24 6.70
N GLY A 11 -9.27 22.43 7.03
CA GLY A 11 -9.93 23.33 7.98
C GLY A 11 -10.01 22.67 9.36
N ASP A 12 -11.23 22.45 9.86
CA ASP A 12 -11.51 21.80 11.14
C ASP A 12 -12.06 20.37 11.00
N LYS A 13 -11.94 19.75 9.81
CA LYS A 13 -12.47 18.41 9.54
C LYS A 13 -11.37 17.45 9.11
N CYS A 14 -11.45 16.21 9.58
CA CYS A 14 -10.64 15.11 9.07
C CYS A 14 -11.29 14.56 7.80
N ASN A 15 -10.56 14.63 6.68
CA ASN A 15 -10.94 13.98 5.43
C ASN A 15 -10.19 12.66 5.31
N SER A 16 -10.65 11.63 6.02
CA SER A 16 -10.03 10.31 6.07
C SER A 16 -9.99 9.59 4.72
N GLU A 17 -10.92 9.88 3.82
CA GLU A 17 -10.97 9.31 2.47
C GLU A 17 -9.67 9.53 1.69
N VAL A 18 -8.95 10.62 1.95
CA VAL A 18 -7.65 10.85 1.28
C VAL A 18 -6.57 9.88 1.72
N LEU A 19 -6.74 9.20 2.86
CA LEU A 19 -5.77 8.23 3.37
C LEU A 19 -5.93 6.85 2.76
N TYR A 20 -7.15 6.44 2.40
CA TYR A 20 -7.43 5.06 2.00
C TYR A 20 -7.74 4.94 0.51
N TRP A 21 -7.27 3.85 -0.07
CA TRP A 21 -7.68 3.39 -1.38
C TRP A 21 -8.86 2.42 -1.28
N ALA A 22 -8.78 1.49 -0.32
CA ALA A 22 -9.82 0.49 -0.06
C ALA A 22 -9.77 0.05 1.41
N LEU A 23 -10.90 -0.42 1.92
CA LEU A 23 -11.09 -0.91 3.28
C LEU A 23 -11.85 -2.25 3.23
N LYS A 24 -11.47 -3.19 4.08
CA LYS A 24 -12.16 -4.47 4.32
C LYS A 24 -12.60 -5.18 3.03
N ASP A 25 -13.91 -5.32 2.82
CA ASP A 25 -14.51 -6.13 1.75
C ASP A 25 -14.23 -5.58 0.34
N ASP A 26 -13.78 -4.33 0.22
CA ASP A 26 -13.39 -3.74 -1.07
C ASP A 26 -11.98 -4.17 -1.52
N ILE A 27 -11.29 -5.00 -0.73
CA ILE A 27 -9.91 -5.43 -0.98
C ILE A 27 -9.90 -6.73 -1.77
N TYR A 28 -9.41 -6.68 -3.00
CA TYR A 28 -9.15 -7.90 -3.79
C TYR A 28 -7.95 -8.67 -3.21
N ALA A 29 -8.16 -9.95 -2.90
CA ALA A 29 -7.15 -10.82 -2.28
C ALA A 29 -5.87 -10.94 -3.12
N GLY A 30 -6.00 -10.92 -4.46
CA GLY A 30 -4.87 -11.02 -5.38
C GLY A 30 -4.02 -9.76 -5.53
N ARG A 31 -4.35 -8.66 -4.83
CA ARG A 31 -3.54 -7.44 -4.88
C ARG A 31 -2.17 -7.67 -4.20
N PRO A 32 -1.04 -7.43 -4.89
CA PRO A 32 0.29 -7.55 -4.28
C PRO A 32 0.48 -6.68 -3.04
N ILE A 33 1.23 -7.19 -2.05
CA ILE A 33 1.56 -6.44 -0.81
C ILE A 33 2.41 -5.20 -1.13
N LEU A 34 2.03 -4.06 -0.57
CA LEU A 34 2.72 -2.78 -0.73
C LEU A 34 2.91 -2.04 0.60
N THR A 35 3.77 -1.03 0.61
CA THR A 35 3.85 -0.03 1.68
C THR A 35 2.49 0.57 1.95
N GLY A 36 2.12 0.70 3.23
CA GLY A 36 0.82 1.23 3.64
C GLY A 36 -0.32 0.21 3.63
N ASP A 37 -0.07 -1.05 3.26
CA ASP A 37 -1.06 -2.09 3.50
C ASP A 37 -1.14 -2.39 5.01
N VAL A 38 -2.37 -2.52 5.52
CA VAL A 38 -2.67 -2.87 6.91
C VAL A 38 -3.18 -4.30 6.98
N PHE A 39 -2.65 -5.07 7.93
CA PHE A 39 -3.02 -6.46 8.18
C PHE A 39 -3.44 -6.64 9.63
N GLU A 40 -4.46 -7.48 9.85
CA GLU A 40 -4.85 -7.95 11.17
C GLU A 40 -4.39 -9.40 11.42
N ASN A 41 -4.67 -9.90 12.63
CA ASN A 41 -4.37 -11.28 13.03
C ASN A 41 -2.88 -11.69 12.91
N VAL A 42 -1.97 -10.71 12.99
CA VAL A 42 -0.53 -10.97 12.87
C VAL A 42 0.07 -11.28 14.24
N PHE A 43 0.66 -12.45 14.39
CA PHE A 43 1.38 -12.83 15.61
C PHE A 43 2.79 -12.25 15.62
N LEU A 44 3.02 -11.27 16.50
CA LEU A 44 4.34 -10.65 16.68
C LEU A 44 5.16 -11.44 17.70
N GLU A 45 6.48 -11.46 17.51
CA GLU A 45 7.39 -12.09 18.46
C GLU A 45 7.24 -11.42 19.85
N GLY A 46 6.96 -12.22 20.87
CA GLY A 46 6.76 -11.74 22.25
C GLY A 46 5.36 -11.16 22.54
N SER A 47 4.43 -11.18 21.58
CA SER A 47 3.04 -10.75 21.82
C SER A 47 2.19 -11.85 22.47
N GLU A 48 1.27 -11.45 23.34
CA GLU A 48 0.31 -12.36 24.00
C GLU A 48 -0.90 -12.73 23.11
N GLY A 49 -1.00 -12.14 21.92
CA GLY A 49 -2.12 -12.34 21.01
C GLY A 49 -1.93 -11.65 19.67
N PRO A 50 -2.88 -11.82 18.73
CA PRO A 50 -2.81 -11.23 17.41
C PRO A 50 -2.76 -9.70 17.47
N LYS A 51 -2.06 -9.11 16.50
CA LYS A 51 -1.84 -7.67 16.37
C LYS A 51 -2.29 -7.17 15.02
N VAL A 52 -2.54 -5.87 14.96
CA VAL A 52 -2.75 -5.14 13.71
C VAL A 52 -1.44 -4.44 13.37
N VAL A 53 -1.02 -4.52 12.10
CA VAL A 53 0.27 -3.99 11.65
C VAL A 53 0.14 -3.28 10.31
N ILE A 54 1.06 -2.35 10.04
CA ILE A 54 1.19 -1.68 8.73
C ILE A 54 2.57 -1.87 8.14
N VAL A 55 2.63 -2.11 6.83
CA VAL A 55 3.90 -2.27 6.10
C VAL A 55 4.58 -0.91 5.90
N LEU A 56 5.82 -0.77 6.38
CA LEU A 56 6.60 0.48 6.31
C LEU A 56 7.68 0.48 5.23
N GLN A 57 8.05 -0.69 4.73
CA GLN A 57 9.19 -0.83 3.84
C GLN A 57 8.89 -0.26 2.45
N HIS A 58 9.83 0.44 1.82
CA HIS A 58 9.64 0.99 0.46
C HIS A 58 9.53 -0.13 -0.59
N PRO A 59 8.70 -0.02 -1.65
CA PRO A 59 8.46 -1.13 -2.59
C PRO A 59 9.72 -1.69 -3.26
N CYS A 60 10.67 -0.83 -3.66
CA CYS A 60 11.98 -1.27 -4.20
C CYS A 60 12.73 -2.22 -3.26
N SER A 61 12.61 -2.01 -1.95
CA SER A 61 13.34 -2.80 -0.94
C SER A 61 12.59 -4.08 -0.58
N MET A 62 11.26 -4.11 -0.78
CA MET A 62 10.41 -5.27 -0.49
C MET A 62 10.57 -6.39 -1.50
N ARG A 63 11.11 -6.11 -2.69
CA ARG A 63 11.20 -7.08 -3.78
C ARG A 63 12.63 -7.56 -4.03
N VAL A 64 12.75 -8.81 -4.42
CA VAL A 64 13.96 -9.48 -4.89
C VAL A 64 13.75 -9.82 -6.38
N LYS A 65 14.80 -9.66 -7.19
CA LYS A 65 14.72 -9.81 -8.68
C LYS A 65 13.59 -8.98 -9.33
N GLY A 66 13.19 -7.89 -8.67
CA GLY A 66 12.20 -6.93 -9.13
C GLY A 66 10.74 -7.34 -8.99
N THR A 67 10.40 -8.57 -8.58
CA THR A 67 9.02 -9.07 -8.57
C THR A 67 8.68 -9.94 -7.36
N GLU A 68 9.60 -10.83 -6.96
CA GLU A 68 9.42 -11.72 -5.81
C GLU A 68 9.42 -10.88 -4.53
N ILE A 69 8.40 -11.00 -3.69
CA ILE A 69 8.41 -10.34 -2.39
C ILE A 69 9.44 -11.01 -1.47
N ARG A 70 10.12 -10.21 -0.64
CA ARG A 70 11.04 -10.74 0.37
C ARG A 70 10.28 -11.64 1.34
N PRO A 71 10.93 -12.67 1.91
CA PRO A 71 10.29 -13.57 2.86
C PRO A 71 9.98 -12.91 4.21
N LYS A 72 10.57 -11.74 4.48
CA LYS A 72 10.34 -10.96 5.70
C LYS A 72 10.20 -9.48 5.35
N LEU A 73 9.31 -8.80 6.05
CA LEU A 73 9.01 -7.38 5.85
C LEU A 73 9.04 -6.61 7.17
N LEU A 74 9.46 -5.35 7.10
CA LEU A 74 9.37 -4.41 8.21
C LEU A 74 7.95 -3.84 8.32
N VAL A 75 7.37 -3.97 9.51
CA VAL A 75 6.05 -3.44 9.87
C VAL A 75 6.11 -2.63 11.17
N ALA A 76 5.14 -1.76 11.37
CA ALA A 76 4.86 -1.13 12.67
C ALA A 76 3.57 -1.70 13.28
N GLU A 77 3.54 -1.85 14.61
CA GLU A 77 2.32 -2.20 15.34
C GLU A 77 1.34 -1.01 15.34
N LEU A 78 0.05 -1.32 15.17
CA LEU A 78 -1.06 -0.40 15.36
C LEU A 78 -1.66 -0.62 16.75
N LYS A 79 -1.90 0.46 17.48
CA LYS A 79 -2.56 0.43 18.79
C LYS A 79 -3.73 1.40 18.80
N MET A 80 -4.81 1.02 19.46
CA MET A 80 -5.94 1.91 19.65
C MET A 80 -5.54 3.11 20.52
N GLY A 81 -6.01 4.29 20.16
CA GLY A 81 -5.83 5.50 20.93
C GLY A 81 -6.75 6.63 20.44
N PRO A 82 -6.69 7.82 21.06
CA PRO A 82 -7.63 8.90 20.75
C PRO A 82 -7.56 9.35 19.29
N THR A 83 -8.71 9.46 18.62
CA THR A 83 -8.81 10.00 17.25
C THR A 83 -8.25 11.42 17.17
N TRP A 84 -7.38 11.68 16.20
CA TRP A 84 -6.81 13.01 15.95
C TRP A 84 -7.72 13.87 15.08
N LYS A 85 -8.50 14.74 15.71
CA LYS A 85 -9.51 15.59 15.04
C LYS A 85 -8.97 16.97 14.61
N LYS A 86 -7.80 17.39 15.11
CA LYS A 86 -7.26 18.73 14.83
C LYS A 86 -5.87 18.66 14.22
N GLN A 87 -5.52 19.66 13.42
CA GLN A 87 -4.20 19.76 12.80
C GLN A 87 -3.04 19.62 13.80
N ARG A 88 -3.13 20.30 14.93
CA ARG A 88 -2.07 20.29 15.96
C ARG A 88 -1.75 18.89 16.47
N ASP A 89 -2.75 17.99 16.46
CA ASP A 89 -2.58 16.61 16.91
C ASP A 89 -1.72 15.84 15.90
N TRP A 90 -1.82 16.18 14.60
CA TRP A 90 -0.98 15.64 13.54
C TRP A 90 0.43 16.25 13.52
N GLU A 91 0.57 17.53 13.84
CA GLU A 91 1.86 18.24 13.85
C GLU A 91 2.74 17.87 15.06
N GLY A 92 2.15 17.65 16.23
CA GLY A 92 2.87 17.41 17.48
C GLY A 92 3.39 15.98 17.69
N ASN A 93 2.91 15.03 16.88
CA ASN A 93 3.17 13.60 17.07
C ASN A 93 4.07 13.04 15.96
N PHE A 94 5.40 13.13 16.14
CA PHE A 94 6.37 12.67 15.14
C PHE A 94 6.57 11.14 15.12
N ALA A 95 6.36 10.47 16.25
CA ALA A 95 6.54 9.02 16.40
C ALA A 95 5.27 8.23 16.04
N LYS A 96 4.20 8.91 15.64
CA LYS A 96 2.88 8.29 15.48
C LYS A 96 2.15 8.80 14.24
N MET A 97 1.19 8.02 13.77
CA MET A 97 0.21 8.43 12.75
C MET A 97 -1.15 7.83 13.07
N CYS A 98 -2.15 8.68 13.29
CA CYS A 98 -3.54 8.21 13.41
C CYS A 98 -4.04 7.71 12.05
N LEU A 99 -4.87 6.67 12.05
CA LEU A 99 -5.59 6.13 10.90
C LEU A 99 -7.11 6.23 11.20
N PRO A 100 -7.69 7.44 11.04
CA PRO A 100 -9.11 7.66 11.31
C PRO A 100 -10.00 6.78 10.45
N ASP A 101 -11.13 6.35 10.98
CA ASP A 101 -12.14 5.55 10.28
C ASP A 101 -11.61 4.19 9.78
N LEU A 102 -10.49 3.70 10.33
CA LEU A 102 -10.09 2.30 10.14
C LEU A 102 -10.87 1.38 11.09
N ALA A 103 -11.20 1.87 12.29
CA ALA A 103 -11.97 1.15 13.30
C ALA A 103 -13.48 1.43 13.21
N GLN A 104 -14.07 1.47 12.01
CA GLN A 104 -15.46 1.95 11.75
C GLN A 104 -16.56 1.27 12.58
N GLU A 105 -16.28 0.10 13.14
CA GLU A 105 -17.23 -0.69 13.94
C GLU A 105 -17.27 -0.27 15.42
N LEU A 106 -16.37 0.61 15.85
CA LEU A 106 -16.23 1.05 17.24
C LEU A 106 -16.58 2.54 17.36
N ASP A 107 -17.79 2.86 17.87
CA ASP A 107 -18.14 4.24 18.25
C ASP A 107 -17.53 4.60 19.62
N THR A 108 -16.20 4.56 19.70
CA THR A 108 -15.44 4.74 20.94
C THR A 108 -14.68 6.07 20.99
N GLY A 109 -14.60 6.79 19.88
CA GLY A 109 -13.74 7.97 19.74
C GLY A 109 -12.24 7.62 19.74
N GLU A 110 -11.93 6.35 19.51
CA GLU A 110 -10.58 5.83 19.35
C GLU A 110 -10.38 5.33 17.92
N ASP A 111 -9.15 5.45 17.44
CA ASP A 111 -8.72 4.95 16.14
C ASP A 111 -7.40 4.22 16.28
N TRP A 112 -7.07 3.46 15.24
CA TRP A 112 -5.76 2.84 15.13
C TRP A 112 -4.68 3.90 14.93
N ILE A 113 -3.61 3.79 15.71
CA ILE A 113 -2.45 4.66 15.63
C ILE A 113 -1.24 3.80 15.26
N VAL A 114 -0.55 4.15 14.18
CA VAL A 114 0.74 3.58 13.83
C VAL A 114 1.80 4.07 14.83
N HIS A 115 2.56 3.14 15.40
CA HIS A 115 3.68 3.44 16.29
C HIS A 115 5.02 3.23 15.59
N PHE A 116 5.69 4.31 15.19
CA PHE A 116 7.00 4.20 14.51
C PHE A 116 8.13 3.78 15.45
N ASP A 117 7.90 3.80 16.76
CA ASP A 117 8.78 3.29 17.81
C ASP A 117 8.56 1.81 18.14
N ASP A 118 7.55 1.17 17.56
CA ASP A 118 7.21 -0.25 17.80
C ASP A 118 7.27 -1.04 16.49
N LEU A 119 8.48 -1.48 16.14
CA LEU A 119 8.84 -2.04 14.84
C LEU A 119 9.10 -3.54 14.94
N HIS A 120 8.59 -4.27 13.95
CA HIS A 120 8.74 -5.72 13.88
C HIS A 120 9.16 -6.16 12.47
N ILE A 121 9.89 -7.26 12.41
CA ILE A 121 10.17 -7.97 11.17
C ILE A 121 9.32 -9.24 11.17
N VAL A 122 8.33 -9.30 10.28
CA VAL A 122 7.39 -10.42 10.21
C VAL A 122 7.62 -11.26 8.96
N PRO A 123 7.36 -12.58 8.99
CA PRO A 123 7.31 -13.40 7.78
C PRO A 123 6.21 -12.88 6.84
N THR A 124 6.50 -12.73 5.56
CA THR A 124 5.47 -12.28 4.60
C THR A 124 4.29 -13.25 4.52
N ALA A 125 4.53 -14.54 4.74
CA ALA A 125 3.48 -15.55 4.80
C ALA A 125 2.48 -15.35 5.96
N SER A 126 2.80 -14.55 6.98
CA SER A 126 1.84 -14.23 8.06
C SER A 126 0.93 -13.04 7.74
N LEU A 127 1.10 -12.39 6.58
CA LEU A 127 0.30 -11.24 6.14
C LEU A 127 -0.81 -11.70 5.19
N GLN A 128 -1.87 -12.28 5.76
CA GLN A 128 -3.00 -12.84 4.99
C GLN A 128 -4.25 -11.95 5.07
N ASP A 129 -4.57 -11.47 6.27
CA ASP A 129 -5.82 -10.75 6.53
C ASP A 129 -5.64 -9.25 6.32
N ARG A 130 -5.61 -8.82 5.05
CA ARG A 130 -5.49 -7.38 4.71
C ARG A 130 -6.80 -6.65 4.99
N THR A 131 -6.75 -5.57 5.77
CA THR A 131 -7.94 -4.81 6.20
C THR A 131 -7.99 -3.39 5.64
N ALA A 132 -6.87 -2.83 5.22
CA ALA A 132 -6.84 -1.53 4.54
C ALA A 132 -5.66 -1.43 3.57
N ILE A 133 -5.86 -0.59 2.54
CA ILE A 133 -4.84 -0.16 1.61
C ILE A 133 -4.79 1.35 1.68
N LEU A 134 -3.64 1.93 2.02
CA LEU A 134 -3.47 3.37 1.93
C LEU A 134 -3.46 3.83 0.47
N SER A 135 -4.08 4.99 0.23
CA SER A 135 -4.01 5.71 -1.04
C SER A 135 -2.56 6.18 -1.30
N PRO A 136 -2.24 6.63 -2.53
CA PRO A 136 -0.95 7.26 -2.81
C PRO A 136 -0.63 8.43 -1.86
N THR A 137 -1.64 9.23 -1.50
CA THR A 137 -1.50 10.33 -0.53
C THR A 137 -1.26 9.79 0.88
N GLY A 138 -2.01 8.77 1.30
CA GLY A 138 -1.82 8.11 2.59
C GLY A 138 -0.41 7.52 2.75
N ILE A 139 0.10 6.83 1.72
CA ILE A 139 1.46 6.29 1.69
C ILE A 139 2.49 7.42 1.80
N ASN A 140 2.32 8.53 1.08
CA ASN A 140 3.26 9.64 1.16
C ASN A 140 3.28 10.28 2.56
N ILE A 141 2.12 10.43 3.22
CA ILE A 141 2.03 10.93 4.60
C ILE A 141 2.70 9.94 5.57
N LEU A 142 2.46 8.64 5.42
CA LEU A 142 3.11 7.59 6.19
C LEU A 142 4.64 7.66 6.05
N LEU A 143 5.14 7.73 4.82
CA LEU A 143 6.58 7.80 4.53
C LEU A 143 7.22 9.10 5.04
N GLN A 144 6.53 10.24 4.92
CA GLN A 144 7.01 11.50 5.47
C GLN A 144 7.23 11.40 6.99
N ARG A 145 6.27 10.81 7.70
CA ARG A 145 6.38 10.61 9.16
C ARG A 145 7.45 9.60 9.51
N TRP A 146 7.47 8.45 8.83
CA TRP A 146 8.46 7.41 9.05
C TRP A 146 9.89 7.93 8.85
N VAL A 147 10.17 8.56 7.71
CA VAL A 147 11.51 9.14 7.43
C VAL A 147 11.87 10.20 8.45
N ASN A 148 10.94 11.07 8.84
CA ASN A 148 11.24 12.06 9.86
C ASN A 148 11.52 11.44 11.22
N TYR A 149 10.75 10.44 11.63
CA TYR A 149 10.99 9.74 12.88
C TYR A 149 12.39 9.11 12.90
N SER A 150 12.76 8.40 11.82
CA SER A 150 14.04 7.68 11.75
C SER A 150 15.27 8.60 11.56
N THR A 151 15.11 9.76 10.92
CA THR A 151 16.26 10.59 10.49
C THR A 151 16.23 12.05 10.94
N ARG A 152 15.10 12.52 11.48
CA ARG A 152 14.79 13.92 11.78
C ARG A 152 14.79 14.86 10.56
N VAL A 153 14.94 14.32 9.35
CA VAL A 153 14.84 15.09 8.11
C VAL A 153 13.37 15.27 7.75
N TYR A 154 13.01 16.49 7.36
CA TYR A 154 11.70 16.78 6.77
C TYR A 154 11.79 16.65 5.25
N VAL A 155 10.88 15.88 4.66
CA VAL A 155 10.77 15.69 3.22
C VAL A 155 9.31 15.94 2.81
N PRO A 156 9.03 16.88 1.88
CA PRO A 156 7.68 17.11 1.38
C PRO A 156 7.06 15.86 0.75
N ILE A 157 5.75 15.64 0.90
CA ILE A 157 5.07 14.42 0.44
C ILE A 157 5.21 14.16 -1.07
N GLU A 158 5.34 15.22 -1.88
CA GLU A 158 5.48 15.11 -3.34
C GLU A 158 6.79 14.42 -3.74
N LYS A 159 7.82 14.47 -2.88
CA LYS A 159 9.09 13.78 -3.10
C LYS A 159 9.00 12.28 -2.88
N PHE A 160 8.04 11.80 -2.08
CA PHE A 160 7.78 10.37 -1.89
C PHE A 160 6.95 9.76 -3.01
N HIS A 161 6.12 10.57 -3.68
CA HIS A 161 5.25 10.07 -4.74
C HIS A 161 6.04 9.50 -5.93
N LEU A 162 7.05 10.23 -6.42
CA LEU A 162 7.82 9.87 -7.60
C LEU A 162 8.46 8.46 -7.54
N PRO A 163 9.20 8.07 -6.49
CA PRO A 163 9.81 6.74 -6.41
C PRO A 163 8.81 5.60 -6.20
N VAL A 164 7.59 5.89 -5.72
CA VAL A 164 6.57 4.88 -5.39
C VAL A 164 5.57 4.67 -6.55
N ASN A 165 5.33 5.71 -7.37
CA ASN A 165 4.28 5.73 -8.40
C ASN A 165 4.33 4.53 -9.36
N SER A 166 5.50 4.17 -9.89
CA SER A 166 5.59 3.04 -10.83
C SER A 166 5.18 1.71 -10.20
N PHE A 167 5.39 1.54 -8.89
CA PHE A 167 5.00 0.34 -8.16
C PHE A 167 3.51 0.33 -7.84
N LEU A 168 2.93 1.50 -7.55
CA LEU A 168 1.48 1.62 -7.40
C LEU A 168 0.77 1.22 -8.70
N ASN A 169 1.23 1.76 -9.83
CA ASN A 169 0.70 1.41 -11.14
C ASN A 169 0.89 -0.08 -11.44
N GLU A 170 2.06 -0.66 -11.15
CA GLU A 170 2.30 -2.09 -11.36
C GLU A 170 1.35 -2.95 -10.52
N THR A 171 1.16 -2.62 -9.23
CA THR A 171 0.23 -3.32 -8.34
C THR A 171 -1.21 -3.24 -8.86
N GLU A 172 -1.67 -2.07 -9.33
CA GLU A 172 -2.99 -1.92 -9.93
C GLU A 172 -3.16 -2.75 -11.22
N PHE A 173 -2.12 -2.83 -12.06
CA PHE A 173 -2.16 -3.67 -13.26
C PHE A 173 -2.26 -5.15 -12.90
N ILE A 174 -1.51 -5.62 -11.91
CA ILE A 174 -1.58 -7.02 -11.44
C ILE A 174 -2.96 -7.31 -10.86
N GLU A 175 -3.46 -6.44 -9.99
CA GLU A 175 -4.80 -6.58 -9.41
C GLU A 175 -5.88 -6.64 -10.48
N THR A 176 -5.88 -5.71 -11.43
CA THR A 176 -6.83 -5.70 -12.55
C THR A 176 -6.71 -6.97 -13.38
N TRP A 177 -5.49 -7.41 -13.68
CA TRP A 177 -5.23 -8.61 -14.47
C TRP A 177 -5.79 -9.86 -13.81
N CYS A 178 -5.50 -10.06 -12.52
CA CYS A 178 -5.99 -11.20 -11.76
C CYS A 178 -7.51 -11.17 -11.61
N SER A 179 -8.08 -10.00 -11.31
CA SER A 179 -9.53 -9.84 -11.18
C SER A 179 -10.28 -10.09 -12.49
N GLU A 180 -9.81 -9.57 -13.62
CA GLU A 180 -10.46 -9.75 -14.92
C GLU A 180 -10.36 -11.17 -15.50
N LEU A 181 -9.42 -11.96 -14.97
CA LEU A 181 -9.26 -13.39 -15.28
C LEU A 181 -9.88 -14.29 -14.21
N ASP A 182 -10.65 -13.72 -13.28
CA ASP A 182 -11.39 -14.45 -12.25
C ASP A 182 -10.47 -15.38 -11.42
N ALA A 183 -9.24 -14.94 -11.12
CA ALA A 183 -8.32 -15.70 -10.27
C ALA A 183 -8.78 -15.63 -8.81
N GLU A 184 -9.10 -16.78 -8.20
CA GLU A 184 -9.66 -16.84 -6.84
C GLU A 184 -8.73 -17.55 -5.85
N THR A 185 -8.07 -18.62 -6.30
CA THR A 185 -7.16 -19.41 -5.46
C THR A 185 -5.76 -18.77 -5.36
N SER A 186 -5.02 -19.12 -4.32
CA SER A 186 -3.64 -18.64 -4.16
C SER A 186 -2.74 -19.07 -5.32
N GLU A 187 -2.93 -20.28 -5.84
CA GLU A 187 -2.23 -20.82 -6.99
C GLU A 187 -2.55 -20.03 -8.27
N GLU A 188 -3.84 -19.78 -8.56
CA GLU A 188 -4.26 -18.99 -9.72
C GLU A 188 -3.76 -17.54 -9.64
N ILE A 189 -3.87 -16.91 -8.47
CA ILE A 189 -3.36 -15.55 -8.24
C ILE A 189 -1.84 -15.50 -8.50
N ALA A 190 -1.08 -16.49 -8.01
CA ALA A 190 0.36 -16.55 -8.23
C ALA A 190 0.73 -16.75 -9.71
N GLU A 191 -0.02 -17.61 -10.41
CA GLU A 191 0.13 -17.83 -11.85
C GLU A 191 -0.17 -16.56 -12.64
N GLN A 192 -1.34 -15.94 -12.43
CA GLN A 192 -1.76 -14.76 -13.17
C GLN A 192 -0.91 -13.53 -12.85
N THR A 193 -0.44 -13.39 -11.61
CA THR A 193 0.56 -12.38 -11.25
C THR A 193 1.84 -12.57 -12.07
N SER A 194 2.31 -13.80 -12.19
CA SER A 194 3.52 -14.12 -12.99
C SER A 194 3.30 -13.83 -14.47
N ASN A 195 2.14 -14.16 -15.02
CA ASN A 195 1.77 -13.86 -16.41
C ASN A 195 1.71 -12.36 -16.69
N CYS A 196 1.06 -11.59 -15.82
CA CYS A 196 1.00 -10.13 -15.90
C CYS A 196 2.40 -9.50 -15.89
N ILE A 197 3.26 -9.94 -14.97
CA ILE A 197 4.65 -9.49 -14.87
C ILE A 197 5.44 -9.81 -16.15
N ASN A 198 5.27 -11.00 -16.70
CA ASN A 198 5.94 -11.38 -17.95
C ASN A 198 5.48 -10.50 -19.11
N TRP A 199 4.18 -10.22 -19.20
CA TRP A 199 3.60 -9.30 -20.18
C TRP A 199 4.13 -7.87 -20.02
N LEU A 200 4.29 -7.39 -18.78
CA LEU A 200 4.89 -6.07 -18.50
C LEU A 200 6.37 -6.01 -18.89
N ARG A 201 7.10 -7.12 -18.77
CA ARG A 201 8.54 -7.19 -19.06
C ARG A 201 8.87 -7.41 -20.54
N GLU A 202 7.90 -7.81 -21.35
CA GLU A 202 8.07 -7.92 -22.79
C GLU A 202 8.41 -6.54 -23.41
N LYS A 203 9.35 -6.55 -24.37
CA LYS A 203 9.83 -5.34 -25.05
C LYS A 203 9.01 -5.08 -26.30
N VAL A 204 8.39 -3.91 -26.36
CA VAL A 204 7.71 -3.40 -27.56
C VAL A 204 8.51 -2.20 -28.06
N HIS A 205 9.01 -2.27 -29.31
CA HIS A 205 9.94 -1.27 -29.87
C HIS A 205 11.18 -1.02 -28.98
N GLY A 206 11.72 -2.08 -28.36
CA GLY A 206 12.94 -2.02 -27.56
C GLY A 206 12.77 -1.57 -26.10
N VAL A 207 11.58 -1.09 -25.72
CA VAL A 207 11.26 -0.63 -24.35
C VAL A 207 10.32 -1.62 -23.68
N ARG A 208 10.53 -1.93 -22.39
CA ARG A 208 9.60 -2.78 -21.63
C ARG A 208 8.32 -2.00 -21.35
N ARG A 209 7.15 -2.65 -21.37
CA ARG A 209 5.89 -2.00 -20.94
C ARG A 209 6.01 -1.50 -19.48
N GLN A 210 6.72 -2.24 -18.63
CA GLN A 210 7.01 -1.86 -17.25
C GLN A 210 7.69 -0.49 -17.12
N ASP A 211 8.60 -0.13 -18.04
CA ASP A 211 9.30 1.16 -17.98
C ASP A 211 8.36 2.34 -18.25
N LYS A 212 7.28 2.11 -19.00
CA LYS A 212 6.26 3.11 -19.30
C LYS A 212 5.32 3.39 -18.12
N LEU A 213 5.28 2.52 -17.10
CA LEU A 213 4.50 2.75 -15.87
C LEU A 213 4.99 3.95 -15.04
N LYS A 214 6.16 4.51 -15.40
CA LYS A 214 6.71 5.73 -14.81
C LYS A 214 6.09 7.00 -15.41
N ASP A 215 5.50 6.92 -16.60
CA ASP A 215 4.96 8.06 -17.34
C ASP A 215 3.42 8.06 -17.30
N PRO A 216 2.78 9.02 -16.60
CA PRO A 216 1.33 9.14 -16.55
C PRO A 216 0.64 9.16 -17.91
N ALA A 217 1.28 9.72 -18.95
CA ALA A 217 0.70 9.80 -20.28
C ALA A 217 0.58 8.43 -20.98
N GLU A 218 1.45 7.48 -20.64
CA GLU A 218 1.47 6.15 -21.24
C GLU A 218 0.56 5.16 -20.50
N ILE A 219 0.21 5.41 -19.23
CA ILE A 219 -0.59 4.49 -18.39
C ILE A 219 -1.94 4.18 -19.03
N SER A 220 -2.68 5.19 -19.48
CA SER A 220 -4.01 4.97 -20.08
C SER A 220 -3.94 4.14 -21.35
N LYS A 221 -2.87 4.27 -22.13
CA LYS A 221 -2.64 3.46 -23.33
C LYS A 221 -2.30 2.02 -22.94
N LEU A 222 -1.39 1.84 -22.00
CA LEU A 222 -1.03 0.51 -21.49
C LEU A 222 -2.22 -0.24 -20.89
N ARG A 223 -3.13 0.44 -20.18
CA ARG A 223 -4.36 -0.19 -19.66
C ARG A 223 -5.25 -0.69 -20.80
N LYS A 224 -5.37 0.07 -21.89
CA LYS A 224 -6.13 -0.39 -23.08
C LYS A 224 -5.47 -1.60 -23.74
N ASP A 225 -4.15 -1.58 -23.86
CA ASP A 225 -3.39 -2.71 -24.42
C ASP A 225 -3.56 -3.97 -23.55
N MET A 226 -3.46 -3.82 -22.22
CA MET A 226 -3.68 -4.91 -21.25
C MET A 226 -5.09 -5.49 -21.39
N ASN A 227 -6.12 -4.65 -21.38
CA ASN A 227 -7.51 -5.10 -21.49
C ASN A 227 -7.79 -5.79 -22.83
N SER A 228 -7.13 -5.36 -23.90
CA SER A 228 -7.26 -6.00 -25.21
C SER A 228 -6.62 -7.39 -25.19
N HIS A 229 -5.45 -7.51 -24.56
CA HIS A 229 -4.75 -8.78 -24.40
C HIS A 229 -5.51 -9.76 -23.48
N ILE A 230 -6.05 -9.30 -22.35
CA ILE A 230 -6.90 -10.12 -21.47
C ILE A 230 -8.12 -10.68 -22.22
N LYS A 231 -8.75 -9.87 -23.07
CA LYS A 231 -9.86 -10.34 -23.92
C LYS A 231 -9.44 -11.43 -24.91
N GLU A 232 -8.22 -11.38 -25.42
CA GLU A 232 -7.67 -12.43 -26.28
C GLU A 232 -7.41 -13.72 -25.49
N LEU A 233 -6.84 -13.60 -24.29
CA LEU A 233 -6.62 -14.75 -23.40
C LEU A 233 -7.94 -15.45 -23.06
N ARG A 234 -8.98 -14.70 -22.66
CA ARG A 234 -10.30 -15.28 -22.34
C ARG A 234 -10.94 -15.99 -23.53
N LYS A 235 -10.71 -15.53 -24.77
CA LYS A 235 -11.20 -16.20 -25.98
C LYS A 235 -10.46 -17.49 -26.31
N ALA A 236 -9.19 -17.61 -25.90
CA ALA A 236 -8.39 -18.81 -26.16
C ALA A 236 -8.67 -19.95 -25.16
N THR A 237 -9.27 -19.62 -24.01
CA THR A 237 -9.64 -20.58 -22.95
C THR A 237 -11.06 -21.14 -23.11
N VAL A 238 -11.88 -20.55 -23.99
CA VAL A 238 -13.25 -21.02 -24.36
C VAL A 238 -13.19 -21.85 -25.64
#